data_AF-A0A8T4B108-F1
#
_entry.id   AF-A0A8T4B108-F1
#
_cell.length_a   1.000
_cell.length_b   1.000
_cell.length_c   1.000
_cell.angle_alpha   90.00
_cell.angle_beta   90.00
_cell.angle_gamma   90.00
#
_symmetry.space_group_name_H-M   'P 1'
#
loop_
_entity.id
_entity.type
_entity.pdbx_description
1 polymer ?
#
loop_
_entity_poly.entity_id
_entity_poly.type
_entity_poly.pdbx_seq_one_letter_code
_entity_poly.pdbx_strand_id
1 'polypeptide(L)' 'MERDEIIGLVVPIMVSFLLFGYVAYCWFNQKVHVRGKGWKSKDEAPKSFYFTIILLLLIGLGQLFSTVYFRFLM' A
#
# COMPACT_ATOMS: atom_id res chain seq x y z
N MET A 1 -11.09 -1.54 25.39
CA MET A 1 -10.45 -2.28 24.29
C MET A 1 -9.10 -2.72 24.81
N GLU A 2 -8.86 -4.03 24.81
CA GLU A 2 -7.59 -4.60 25.24
C GLU A 2 -6.47 -4.11 24.30
N ARG A 3 -5.22 -4.03 24.76
CA ARG A 3 -4.12 -3.53 23.91
C ARG A 3 -4.02 -4.31 22.60
N ASP A 4 -4.24 -5.61 22.65
CA ASP A 4 -4.12 -6.50 21.49
C ASP A 4 -5.20 -6.23 20.44
N GLU A 5 -6.41 -5.88 20.87
CA GLU A 5 -7.48 -5.45 19.97
C GLU A 5 -7.19 -4.10 19.29
N ILE A 6 -6.63 -3.14 20.05
CA ILE A 6 -6.24 -1.83 19.49
C ILE A 6 -5.15 -2.02 18.44
N ILE A 7 -4.14 -2.83 18.74
CA ILE A 7 -3.05 -3.14 17.81
C ILE A 7 -3.59 -3.83 16.56
N GLY A 8 -4.48 -4.81 16.73
CA GLY A 8 -5.12 -5.54 15.63
C GLY A 8 -5.97 -4.67 14.70
N LEU A 9 -6.47 -3.53 15.17
CA LEU A 9 -7.23 -2.57 14.36
C LEU A 9 -6.34 -1.49 13.75
N VAL A 10 -5.50 -0.85 14.57
CA VAL A 10 -4.78 0.37 14.19
C VAL A 10 -3.61 0.06 13.26
N VAL A 11 -2.85 -1.01 13.51
CA VAL A 11 -1.67 -1.33 12.70
C VAL A 11 -2.03 -1.61 11.24
N PRO A 12 -3.01 -2.49 10.92
CA PRO A 12 -3.39 -2.73 9.53
C PRO A 12 -3.89 -1.47 8.83
N ILE A 13 -4.70 -0.65 9.51
CA ILE A 13 -5.18 0.61 8.93
C ILE A 13 -4.01 1.54 8.60
N MET A 14 -3.07 1.73 9.52
CA MET A 14 -1.88 2.55 9.27
C MET A 14 -1.04 2.00 8.11
N VAL A 15 -0.82 0.70 8.05
CA VAL A 15 -0.09 0.07 6.95
C VAL A 15 -0.79 0.35 5.61
N SER A 16 -2.11 0.20 5.53
CA SER A 16 -2.87 0.51 4.31
C SER A 16 -2.66 1.96 3.87
N PHE A 17 -2.72 2.92 4.79
CA PHE A 17 -2.45 4.33 4.47
C PHE A 17 -1.02 4.59 4.01
N LEU A 18 -0.02 3.91 4.58
CA LEU A 18 1.37 4.03 4.11
C LEU A 18 1.54 3.48 2.68
N LEU A 19 0.89 2.36 2.35
CA LEU A 19 0.91 1.80 1.00
C LEU A 19 0.25 2.76 0.00
N PHE A 20 -0.92 3.31 0.33
CA PHE A 20 -1.59 4.31 -0.50
C PHE A 20 -0.78 5.61 -0.61
N GLY A 21 -0.13 6.04 0.46
CA GLY A 21 0.79 7.17 0.46
C GLY A 21 1.96 6.95 -0.49
N TYR A 22 2.55 5.75 -0.50
CA TYR A 22 3.61 5.42 -1.45
C TYR A 22 3.10 5.37 -2.90
N VAL A 23 1.91 4.80 -3.15
CA VAL A 23 1.27 4.82 -4.47
C VAL A 23 1.04 6.26 -4.93
N ALA A 24 0.46 7.10 -4.09
CA ALA A 24 0.22 8.51 -4.38
C ALA A 24 1.53 9.24 -4.67
N TYR A 25 2.56 9.02 -3.85
CA TYR A 25 3.90 9.57 -4.07
C TYR A 25 4.47 9.16 -5.43
N CYS A 26 4.44 7.87 -5.76
CA CYS A 26 4.91 7.36 -7.05
C CYS A 26 4.11 7.96 -8.22
N TRP A 27 2.79 8.08 -8.07
CA TRP A 27 1.92 8.65 -9.10
C TRP A 27 2.19 10.13 -9.33
N PHE A 28 2.26 10.96 -8.28
CA PHE A 28 2.51 12.39 -8.46
C PHE A 28 3.93 12.70 -8.95
N ASN A 29 4.93 11.92 -8.52
CA ASN A 29 6.32 12.12 -8.92
C ASN A 29 6.71 11.38 -10.21
N GLN A 30 5.80 10.55 -10.76
CA GLN A 30 6.05 9.67 -11.93
C GLN A 30 7.36 8.87 -11.79
N LYS A 31 7.67 8.40 -10.58
CA LYS A 31 8.89 7.64 -10.24
C LYS A 31 8.58 6.44 -9.37
N VAL A 32 9.35 5.36 -9.51
CA VAL A 32 9.26 4.12 -8.73
C VAL A 32 10.64 3.64 -8.32
N HIS A 33 10.77 3.08 -7.11
CA HIS A 33 11.99 2.42 -6.71
C HIS A 33 12.07 1.00 -7.30
N VAL A 34 13.11 0.73 -8.09
CA VAL A 34 13.38 -0.58 -8.67
C VAL A 34 14.56 -1.22 -7.95
N ARG A 35 14.36 -2.41 -7.38
CA ARG A 35 15.38 -3.14 -6.62
C ARG A 35 16.65 -3.31 -7.46
N GLY A 36 17.79 -2.92 -6.89
CA GLY A 36 19.11 -2.98 -7.56
C GLY A 36 19.36 -1.91 -8.63
N LYS A 37 18.37 -1.06 -8.94
CA LYS A 37 18.50 0.03 -9.94
C LYS A 37 18.18 1.42 -9.39
N GLY A 38 17.64 1.50 -8.17
CA GLY A 38 17.30 2.76 -7.51
C GLY A 38 15.99 3.36 -8.00
N TRP A 39 15.82 4.67 -7.82
CA TRP A 39 14.66 5.40 -8.30
C TRP A 39 14.71 5.58 -9.82
N LYS A 40 13.64 5.16 -10.48
CA LYS A 40 13.47 5.25 -11.93
C LYS A 40 12.18 5.98 -12.26
N SER A 41 12.22 6.79 -13.31
CA SER A 41 11.02 7.39 -13.88
C SER A 41 10.10 6.31 -14.48
N LYS A 42 8.84 6.67 -14.65
CA LYS A 42 7.87 5.85 -15.37
C LYS A 42 8.34 5.50 -16.79
N ASP A 43 9.03 6.40 -17.47
CA ASP A 43 9.50 6.16 -18.84
C ASP A 43 10.71 5.21 -18.88
N GLU A 44 11.60 5.26 -17.88
CA GLU A 44 12.73 4.33 -17.76
C GLU A 44 12.30 2.91 -17.35
N ALA A 45 11.24 2.78 -16.54
CA ALA A 45 10.81 1.50 -15.98
C ALA A 45 9.27 1.36 -15.93
N PRO A 46 8.56 1.43 -17.07
CA PRO A 46 7.09 1.52 -17.09
C PRO A 46 6.43 0.27 -16.50
N LYS A 47 6.98 -0.91 -16.80
CA LYS A 47 6.47 -2.19 -16.27
C LYS A 47 6.54 -2.21 -14.75
N SER A 48 7.69 -1.84 -14.17
CA SER A 48 7.87 -1.79 -12.73
C SER A 48 6.97 -0.74 -12.08
N PHE A 49 6.83 0.43 -12.71
CA PHE A 49 5.97 1.51 -12.22
C PHE A 49 4.53 1.04 -12.03
N TYR A 50 3.91 0.55 -13.11
CA TYR A 50 2.51 0.10 -13.06
C TYR A 50 2.35 -1.16 -12.20
N PHE A 51 3.28 -2.11 -12.26
CA PHE A 51 3.25 -3.31 -11.43
C PHE A 51 3.25 -2.95 -9.94
N THR A 52 4.16 -2.08 -9.50
CA THR A 52 4.23 -1.65 -8.10
C THR A 52 2.97 -0.91 -7.69
N ILE A 53 2.45 0.01 -8.51
CA ILE A 53 1.22 0.74 -8.18
C ILE A 53 0.03 -0.21 -8.00
N ILE A 54 -0.21 -1.11 -8.98
CA ILE A 54 -1.34 -2.05 -8.93
C ILE A 54 -1.18 -2.99 -7.74
N LEU A 55 0.02 -3.54 -7.52
CA LEU A 55 0.28 -4.47 -6.42
C LEU A 55 0.00 -3.82 -5.06
N LEU A 56 0.52 -2.61 -4.83
CA LEU A 56 0.35 -1.93 -3.54
C LEU A 56 -1.09 -1.46 -3.32
N LEU A 57 -1.81 -1.07 -4.39
CA LEU A 57 -3.25 -0.79 -4.31
C LEU A 57 -4.04 -2.04 -3.89
N LEU A 58 -3.77 -3.18 -4.53
CA LEU A 58 -4.45 -4.44 -4.20
C LEU A 58 -4.16 -4.88 -2.76
N ILE A 59 -2.91 -4.78 -2.30
CA ILE A 59 -2.55 -5.13 -0.91
C ILE A 59 -3.22 -4.16 0.07
N GLY A 60 -3.11 -2.84 -0.17
CA GLY A 60 -3.69 -1.82 0.72
C GLY A 60 -5.21 -1.93 0.84
N LEU A 61 -5.90 -2.13 -0.30
CA LEU A 61 -7.35 -2.32 -0.34
C LEU A 61 -7.79 -3.66 0.27
N GLY A 62 -7.10 -4.75 -0.08
CA GLY A 62 -7.42 -6.08 0.44
C GLY A 62 -7.27 -6.15 1.95
N GLN A 63 -6.20 -5.55 2.50
CA GLN A 63 -6.01 -5.43 3.93
C GLN A 63 -7.10 -4.58 4.59
N LEU A 64 -7.39 -3.39 4.05
CA LEU A 64 -8.39 -2.50 4.63
C LEU A 64 -9.78 -3.14 4.63
N PHE A 65 -10.15 -3.77 3.52
CA PHE A 65 -11.39 -4.51 3.39
C PHE A 65 -11.46 -5.68 4.38
N SER A 66 -10.39 -6.46 4.50
CA SER A 66 -10.29 -7.56 5.45
C SER A 66 -10.48 -7.08 6.90
N THR A 67 -9.77 -6.01 7.30
CA THR A 67 -9.90 -5.42 8.64
C THR A 67 -11.31 -4.96 8.93
N VAL A 68 -11.99 -4.33 7.98
CA VAL A 68 -13.38 -3.89 8.16
C VAL A 68 -14.33 -5.09 8.21
N TYR A 69 -14.18 -6.06 7.31
CA TYR A 69 -15.02 -7.24 7.22
C TYR A 69 -14.97 -8.08 8.50
N PHE A 70 -13.78 -8.47 8.94
CA PHE A 70 -13.63 -9.30 10.14
C PHE A 70 -13.93 -8.58 11.46
N ARG A 71 -13.97 -7.25 11.47
CA ARG A 71 -14.24 -6.48 12.70
C ARG A 71 -15.70 -6.09 12.86
N PHE A 72 -16.41 -5.85 11.75
CA PHE A 72 -17.76 -5.29 11.77
C PHE A 72 -18.82 -6.19 11.14
N LEU A 73 -18.43 -7.14 10.28
CA LEU A 73 -19.36 -7.98 9.52
C LEU A 73 -19.33 -9.46 9.90
N MET A 74 -18.31 -9.89 10.66
CA MET A 74 -18.19 -11.22 11.26
C MET A 74 -18.02 -11.06 12.77
#